data_AF-A0A804UIH0-F1
#
_entry.id   AF-A0A804UIH0-F1
#
_cell.length_a   1.000
_cell.length_b   1.000
_cell.length_c   1.000
_cell.angle_alpha   90.00
_cell.angle_beta   90.00
_cell.angle_gamma   90.00
#
_symmetry.space_group_name_H-M   'P 1'
#
loop_
_entity.id
_entity.type
_entity.pdbx_description
1 polymer ?
#
loop_
_entity_poly.entity_id
_entity_poly.type
_entity_poly.pdbx_seq_one_letter_code
_entity_poly.pdbx_strand_id
1 'polypeptide(L)'
;LDGWIDCISVRVEPEDERNLVHWPQHPKTFRGLLHEYTLNCKRIKDCILGTTAKTLGLGEDCFARFNYYPPCPRPDLVFGVKPHSDSSGVLTILLIDKDVSGLQVLRDGVWHNNVPASPFMLLINVGDFMEAVGLTTLTDADN
;
A
#
# COMPACT_ATOMS: atom_id res chain seq x y z
N LEU A 1 7.96 -14.38 -6.69
CA LEU A 1 6.89 -14.11 -5.70
C LEU A 1 6.48 -15.46 -5.14
N ASP A 2 7.16 -15.94 -4.11
CA ASP A 2 6.94 -17.30 -3.57
C ASP A 2 5.81 -17.31 -2.52
N GLY A 3 4.72 -16.62 -2.78
CA GLY A 3 3.58 -16.48 -1.87
C GLY A 3 2.34 -17.18 -2.41
N TRP A 4 1.41 -17.52 -1.52
CA TRP A 4 0.08 -18.03 -1.87
C TRP A 4 -0.85 -16.86 -2.23
N ILE A 5 -0.59 -16.24 -3.38
CA ILE A 5 -1.18 -14.96 -3.77
C ILE A 5 -1.26 -14.82 -5.30
N ASP A 6 -2.39 -14.34 -5.79
CA ASP A 6 -2.52 -13.76 -7.12
C ASP A 6 -2.43 -12.23 -7.00
N CYS A 7 -1.56 -11.60 -7.80
CA CYS A 7 -1.25 -10.18 -7.66
C CYS A 7 -1.24 -9.46 -9.00
N ILE A 8 -1.95 -8.33 -9.08
CA ILE A 8 -1.85 -7.37 -10.18
C ILE A 8 -1.23 -6.08 -9.63
N SER A 9 -0.21 -5.57 -10.30
CA SER A 9 0.40 -4.27 -9.98
C SER A 9 0.39 -3.39 -11.22
N VAL A 10 -0.10 -2.16 -11.07
CA VAL A 10 -0.17 -1.18 -12.16
C VAL A 10 0.37 0.17 -11.70
N ARG A 11 1.15 0.84 -12.55
CA ARG A 11 1.57 2.23 -12.33
C ARG A 11 0.34 3.14 -12.44
N VAL A 12 0.12 4.00 -11.44
CA VAL A 12 -1.00 4.93 -11.35
C VAL A 12 -0.56 6.40 -11.30
N GLU A 13 0.69 6.70 -10.93
CA GLU A 13 1.30 8.03 -11.12
C GLU A 13 2.74 7.85 -11.65
N PRO A 14 3.24 8.82 -12.45
CA PRO A 14 2.48 9.94 -13.00
C PRO A 14 1.47 9.49 -14.08
N GLU A 15 0.44 10.29 -14.34
CA GLU A 15 -0.72 9.88 -15.16
C GLU A 15 -0.36 9.59 -16.63
N ASP A 16 0.55 10.38 -17.19
CA ASP A 16 1.05 10.28 -18.55
C ASP A 16 1.97 9.07 -18.79
N GLU A 17 2.48 8.46 -17.72
CA GLU A 17 3.29 7.24 -17.77
C GLU A 17 2.48 5.95 -17.52
N ARG A 18 1.15 6.06 -17.37
CA ARG A 18 0.27 4.89 -17.20
C ARG A 18 0.24 4.03 -18.47
N ASN A 19 0.83 2.84 -18.42
CA ASN A 19 0.67 1.86 -19.49
C ASN A 19 -0.69 1.12 -19.37
N LEU A 20 -1.73 1.72 -19.96
CA LEU A 20 -3.10 1.20 -19.93
C LEU A 20 -3.27 -0.15 -20.65
N VAL A 21 -2.29 -0.64 -21.41
CA VAL A 21 -2.34 -1.98 -22.03
C VAL A 21 -2.32 -3.07 -20.95
N HIS A 22 -1.64 -2.82 -19.82
CA HIS A 22 -1.55 -3.75 -18.70
C HIS A 22 -2.68 -3.59 -17.66
N TRP A 23 -3.50 -2.55 -17.80
CA TRP A 23 -4.61 -2.33 -16.88
C TRP A 23 -5.79 -3.24 -17.24
N PRO A 24 -6.41 -3.92 -16.26
CA PRO A 24 -7.65 -4.65 -16.46
C PRO A 24 -8.70 -3.83 -17.22
N GLN A 25 -9.34 -4.47 -18.20
CA GLN A 25 -10.45 -3.89 -18.98
C GLN A 25 -11.81 -4.32 -18.41
N HIS A 26 -11.82 -5.36 -17.57
CA HIS A 26 -13.01 -5.89 -16.91
C HIS A 26 -12.81 -5.87 -15.38
N PRO A 27 -13.82 -5.44 -14.61
CA PRO A 27 -15.07 -4.82 -15.08
C PRO A 27 -14.81 -3.49 -15.83
N LYS A 28 -15.72 -3.07 -16.73
CA LYS A 28 -15.54 -1.82 -17.53
C LYS A 28 -15.37 -0.57 -16.67
N THR A 29 -15.87 -0.61 -15.43
CA THR A 29 -15.75 0.43 -14.43
C THR A 29 -14.38 0.48 -13.74
N PHE A 30 -13.54 -0.56 -13.88
CA PHE A 30 -12.28 -0.72 -13.14
C PHE A 30 -11.37 0.51 -13.25
N ARG A 31 -11.11 0.98 -14.47
CA ARG A 31 -10.17 2.09 -14.69
C ARG A 31 -10.65 3.40 -14.09
N GLY A 32 -11.94 3.71 -14.23
CA GLY A 32 -12.53 4.93 -13.68
C GLY A 32 -12.55 4.91 -12.15
N LEU A 33 -12.96 3.78 -11.55
CA LEU A 33 -12.94 3.60 -10.10
C LEU A 33 -11.52 3.65 -9.53
N LEU A 34 -10.57 3.00 -10.21
CA LEU A 34 -9.17 3.03 -9.79
C LEU A 34 -8.61 4.46 -9.84
N HIS A 35 -8.87 5.19 -10.92
CA HIS A 35 -8.44 6.58 -11.05
C HIS A 35 -9.00 7.46 -9.92
N GLU A 36 -10.30 7.40 -9.64
CA GLU A 36 -10.94 8.12 -8.55
C GLU A 36 -10.36 7.73 -7.18
N TYR A 37 -10.18 6.44 -6.94
CA TYR A 37 -9.58 5.92 -5.71
C TYR A 37 -8.15 6.43 -5.51
N THR A 38 -7.31 6.37 -6.55
CA THR A 38 -5.91 6.82 -6.48
C THR A 38 -5.79 8.32 -6.36
N LEU A 39 -6.72 9.10 -6.93
CA LEU A 39 -6.78 10.55 -6.76
C LEU A 39 -7.06 10.93 -5.29
N ASN A 40 -7.97 10.20 -4.64
CA ASN A 40 -8.24 10.40 -3.21
C ASN A 40 -7.06 9.93 -2.33
N CYS A 41 -6.44 8.80 -2.65
CA CYS A 41 -5.23 8.34 -1.97
C CYS A 41 -4.07 9.33 -2.12
N LYS A 42 -3.93 9.97 -3.28
CA LYS A 42 -2.94 11.03 -3.52
C LYS A 42 -3.13 12.19 -2.55
N ARG A 43 -4.37 12.63 -2.27
CA ARG A 43 -4.66 13.69 -1.28
C ARG A 43 -4.23 13.27 0.14
N ILE A 44 -4.46 12.02 0.52
CA ILE A 44 -4.03 11.47 1.82
C ILE A 44 -2.50 11.44 1.90
N LYS A 45 -1.83 10.87 0.90
CA LYS A 45 -0.37 10.84 0.77
C LYS A 45 0.20 12.25 0.89
N ASP A 46 -0.36 13.17 0.14
CA ASP A 46 0.05 14.57 0.09
C ASP A 46 -0.07 15.30 1.43
N CYS A 47 -1.08 14.94 2.23
CA CYS A 47 -1.27 15.48 3.57
C CYS A 47 -0.24 14.91 4.55
N ILE A 48 0.04 13.60 4.47
CA ILE A 48 0.98 12.90 5.36
C ILE A 48 2.44 13.29 5.07
N LEU A 49 2.80 13.34 3.78
CA LEU A 49 4.14 13.72 3.34
C LEU A 49 4.43 15.21 3.58
N GLY A 50 3.38 16.05 3.61
CA GLY A 50 3.52 17.49 3.75
C GLY A 50 4.28 18.11 2.57
N THR A 51 4.68 19.37 2.72
CA THR A 51 5.35 20.12 1.64
C THR A 51 6.80 19.67 1.45
N THR A 52 7.54 19.44 2.55
CA THR A 52 8.98 19.12 2.51
C THR A 52 9.28 17.86 1.72
N ALA A 53 8.53 16.78 1.95
CA ALA A 53 8.70 15.53 1.21
C ALA A 53 8.38 15.68 -0.29
N LYS A 54 7.35 16.47 -0.65
CA LYS A 54 7.03 16.73 -2.05
C LYS A 54 8.14 17.49 -2.76
N THR A 55 8.76 18.46 -2.09
CA THR A 55 9.90 19.21 -2.64
C THR A 55 11.12 18.31 -2.89
N LEU A 56 11.26 17.22 -2.13
CA LEU A 56 12.29 16.20 -2.34
C LEU A 56 11.96 15.20 -3.46
N GLY A 57 10.86 15.38 -4.19
CA GLY A 57 10.41 14.45 -5.24
C GLY A 57 9.90 13.11 -4.68
N LEU A 58 9.54 13.06 -3.40
CA LEU A 58 9.07 11.81 -2.79
C LEU A 58 7.68 11.44 -3.28
N GLY A 59 7.57 10.21 -3.82
CA GLY A 59 6.30 9.63 -4.23
C GLY A 59 5.76 10.14 -5.56
N GLU A 60 6.64 10.51 -6.50
CA GLU A 60 6.25 10.78 -7.90
C GLU A 60 5.69 9.50 -8.55
N ASP A 61 6.40 8.38 -8.39
CA ASP A 61 5.93 7.06 -8.83
C ASP A 61 4.98 6.46 -7.81
N CYS A 62 3.73 6.22 -8.23
CA CYS A 62 2.74 5.49 -7.41
C CYS A 62 2.26 4.25 -8.16
N PHE A 63 2.10 3.16 -7.42
CA PHE A 63 1.56 1.90 -7.94
C PHE A 63 0.33 1.47 -7.13
N ALA A 64 -0.68 0.95 -7.81
CA ALA A 64 -1.77 0.23 -7.18
C ALA A 64 -1.52 -1.27 -7.29
N ARG A 65 -1.52 -1.95 -6.15
CA ARG A 65 -1.33 -3.39 -6.04
C ARG A 65 -2.61 -4.05 -5.50
N PHE A 66 -3.12 -4.99 -6.26
CA PHE A 66 -4.31 -5.78 -5.92
C PHE A 66 -3.85 -7.18 -5.57
N ASN A 67 -4.15 -7.61 -4.35
CA ASN A 67 -3.74 -8.90 -3.82
C ASN A 67 -4.98 -9.76 -3.60
N TYR A 68 -5.03 -10.93 -4.22
CA TYR A 68 -6.03 -11.94 -3.96
C TYR A 68 -5.35 -13.15 -3.32
N TYR A 69 -5.80 -13.51 -2.11
CA TYR A 69 -5.29 -14.65 -1.35
C TYR A 69 -6.32 -15.77 -1.42
N PRO A 70 -6.19 -16.74 -2.33
CA PRO A 70 -7.15 -17.83 -2.42
C PRO A 70 -7.10 -18.72 -1.16
N PRO A 71 -8.19 -19.41 -0.81
CA PRO A 71 -8.16 -20.41 0.25
C PRO A 71 -7.00 -21.41 0.05
N CYS A 72 -6.27 -21.70 1.12
CA CYS A 72 -5.15 -22.64 1.11
C CYS A 72 -5.50 -23.89 1.93
N PRO A 73 -5.30 -25.11 1.41
CA PRO A 73 -5.52 -26.34 2.19
C PRO A 73 -4.47 -26.56 3.29
N ARG A 74 -3.30 -25.90 3.19
CA ARG A 74 -2.17 -26.04 4.13
C ARG A 74 -1.60 -24.67 4.51
N PRO A 75 -2.39 -23.80 5.18
CA PRO A 75 -1.95 -22.45 5.56
C PRO A 75 -0.79 -22.46 6.57
N ASP A 76 -0.52 -23.61 7.21
CA ASP A 76 0.62 -23.85 8.08
C ASP A 76 1.97 -23.94 7.35
N LEU A 77 1.95 -24.20 6.02
CA LEU A 77 3.15 -24.43 5.22
C LEU A 77 3.51 -23.28 4.28
N VAL A 78 2.62 -22.30 4.11
CA VAL A 78 2.80 -21.22 3.14
C VAL A 78 2.45 -19.87 3.74
N PHE A 79 3.11 -18.83 3.26
CA PHE A 79 2.70 -17.45 3.51
C PHE A 79 1.91 -16.93 2.30
N GLY A 80 0.85 -16.15 2.54
CA GLY A 80 0.25 -15.34 1.47
C GLY A 80 1.28 -14.37 0.89
N VAL A 81 1.94 -13.62 1.78
CA VAL A 81 3.16 -12.86 1.50
C VAL A 81 4.16 -13.12 2.62
N LYS A 82 5.44 -13.37 2.27
CA LYS A 82 6.50 -13.57 3.26
C LYS A 82 6.67 -12.30 4.11
N PRO A 83 7.13 -12.40 5.37
CA PRO A 83 7.53 -11.23 6.16
C PRO A 83 8.45 -10.30 5.37
N HIS A 84 8.11 -9.01 5.33
CA HIS A 84 8.89 -7.98 4.65
C HIS A 84 8.57 -6.60 5.24
N SER A 85 9.45 -5.63 4.97
CA SER A 85 9.16 -4.20 5.02
C SER A 85 8.91 -3.68 3.60
N ASP A 86 8.30 -2.51 3.48
CA ASP A 86 8.07 -1.87 2.17
C ASP A 86 9.32 -1.13 1.71
N SER A 87 10.33 -1.90 1.29
CA SER A 87 11.69 -1.44 1.06
C SER A 87 11.85 -0.39 -0.04
N SER A 88 10.93 -0.36 -1.02
CA SER A 88 10.92 0.65 -2.09
C SER A 88 9.87 1.74 -1.87
N GLY A 89 9.11 1.67 -0.78
CA GLY A 89 7.99 2.56 -0.51
C GLY A 89 8.42 3.77 0.33
N VAL A 90 7.78 4.91 0.04
CA VAL A 90 7.73 6.04 1.00
C VAL A 90 6.54 5.82 1.94
N LEU A 91 5.39 5.47 1.38
CA LEU A 91 4.12 5.32 2.08
C LEU A 91 3.25 4.27 1.36
N THR A 92 2.68 3.31 2.07
CA THR A 92 1.61 2.44 1.54
C THR A 92 0.29 2.78 2.20
N ILE A 93 -0.75 2.92 1.37
CA ILE A 93 -2.14 3.13 1.80
C ILE A 93 -2.91 1.86 1.42
N LEU A 94 -3.32 1.10 2.42
CA LEU A 94 -3.89 -0.24 2.25
C LEU A 94 -5.35 -0.28 2.70
N LEU A 95 -6.23 -0.72 1.80
CA LEU A 95 -7.58 -1.17 2.13
C LEU A 95 -7.54 -2.67 2.41
N ILE A 96 -8.03 -3.08 3.58
CA ILE A 96 -8.02 -4.48 4.03
C ILE A 96 -9.43 -5.05 3.91
N ASP A 97 -9.53 -6.33 3.51
CA ASP A 97 -10.80 -7.06 3.52
C ASP A 97 -11.36 -7.12 4.96
N LYS A 98 -12.60 -6.68 5.15
CA LYS A 98 -13.24 -6.64 6.48
C LYS A 98 -13.67 -8.01 7.00
N ASP A 99 -13.86 -8.98 6.12
CA ASP A 99 -14.41 -10.29 6.45
C ASP A 99 -13.32 -11.37 6.55
N VAL A 100 -12.12 -11.09 6.02
CA VAL A 100 -10.99 -12.02 6.00
C VAL A 100 -9.77 -11.41 6.68
N SER A 101 -9.41 -11.95 7.85
CA SER A 101 -8.15 -11.62 8.52
C SER A 101 -6.97 -12.30 7.82
N GLY A 102 -5.78 -11.67 7.88
CA GLY A 102 -4.56 -12.25 7.30
C GLY A 102 -3.35 -11.33 7.40
N LEU A 103 -3.56 -10.01 7.49
CA LEU A 103 -2.47 -9.08 7.73
C LEU A 103 -1.98 -9.19 9.18
N GLN A 104 -0.66 -9.31 9.33
CA GLN A 104 0.02 -9.31 10.62
C GLN A 104 1.15 -8.28 10.59
N VAL A 105 1.40 -7.65 11.74
CA VAL A 105 2.49 -6.68 11.92
C VAL A 105 3.43 -7.18 13.00
N LEU A 106 4.73 -7.16 12.74
CA LEU A 106 5.75 -7.50 13.73
C LEU A 106 6.08 -6.25 14.56
N ARG A 107 5.88 -6.34 15.88
CA ARG A 107 6.24 -5.28 16.83
C ARG A 107 6.92 -5.91 18.04
N ASP A 108 8.08 -5.40 18.44
CA ASP A 108 8.83 -5.88 19.61
C ASP A 108 9.08 -7.40 19.60
N GLY A 109 9.32 -7.97 18.41
CA GLY A 109 9.54 -9.40 18.20
C GLY A 109 8.29 -10.28 18.22
N VAL A 110 7.09 -9.68 18.35
CA VAL A 110 5.80 -10.39 18.40
C VAL A 110 4.94 -10.02 17.19
N TRP A 111 4.35 -11.04 16.56
CA TRP A 111 3.38 -10.84 15.48
C TRP A 111 1.99 -10.53 16.05
N HIS A 112 1.45 -9.39 15.66
CA HIS A 112 0.09 -8.95 16.02
C HIS A 112 -0.86 -9.20 14.84
N ASN A 113 -1.93 -9.94 15.10
CA ASN A 113 -2.99 -10.28 14.12
C ASN A 113 -4.26 -9.42 14.24
N ASN A 114 -4.35 -8.58 15.27
CA ASN A 114 -5.49 -7.69 15.52
C ASN A 114 -5.37 -6.37 14.73
N VAL A 115 -5.05 -6.45 13.44
CA VAL A 115 -5.04 -5.25 12.58
C VAL A 115 -6.50 -4.91 12.25
N PRO A 116 -7.02 -3.75 12.68
CA PRO A 116 -8.42 -3.39 12.44
C PRO A 116 -8.71 -3.28 10.94
N ALA A 117 -9.82 -3.89 10.50
CA ALA A 117 -10.31 -3.81 9.13
C ALA A 117 -11.77 -3.36 9.12
N SER A 118 -12.09 -2.38 8.28
CA SER A 118 -13.43 -1.84 8.09
C SER A 118 -13.52 -1.20 6.71
N PRO A 119 -14.70 -1.20 6.05
CA PRO A 119 -14.90 -0.53 4.76
C PRO A 119 -14.58 0.97 4.78
N PHE A 120 -14.50 1.57 5.96
CA PHE A 120 -14.25 3.00 6.17
C PHE A 120 -12.87 3.29 6.78
N MET A 121 -11.98 2.30 6.84
CA MET A 121 -10.62 2.45 7.35
C MET A 121 -9.60 2.13 6.27
N LEU A 122 -8.52 2.92 6.24
CA LEU A 122 -7.31 2.64 5.47
C LEU A 122 -6.17 2.47 6.47
N LEU A 123 -5.40 1.40 6.31
CA LEU A 123 -4.14 1.24 7.03
C LEU A 123 -3.05 2.02 6.27
N ILE A 124 -2.27 2.81 7.00
CA ILE A 124 -1.11 3.51 6.45
C ILE A 124 0.13 2.89 7.08
N ASN A 125 1.10 2.48 6.27
CA ASN A 125 2.44 2.18 6.73
C ASN A 125 3.45 3.18 6.16
N VAL A 126 4.56 3.33 6.87
CA VAL A 126 5.73 4.08 6.43
C VAL A 126 6.73 3.07 5.89
N GLY A 127 7.24 3.30 4.68
CA GLY A 127 8.24 2.43 4.07
C GLY A 127 9.67 2.86 4.41
N ASP A 128 10.63 1.98 4.13
CA ASP A 128 12.03 2.12 4.55
C ASP A 128 12.67 3.41 4.02
N PHE A 129 12.26 3.89 2.84
CA PHE A 129 12.82 5.10 2.27
C PHE A 129 12.44 6.34 3.08
N MET A 130 11.22 6.39 3.62
CA MET A 130 10.77 7.50 4.45
C MET A 130 11.44 7.48 5.84
N GLU A 131 11.73 6.29 6.36
CA GLU A 131 12.54 6.11 7.57
C GLU A 131 13.98 6.60 7.36
N ALA A 132 14.60 6.25 6.21
CA ALA A 132 15.97 6.63 5.89
C ALA A 132 16.19 8.15 5.74
N VAL A 133 15.21 8.90 5.24
CA VAL A 133 15.31 10.37 5.07
C VAL A 133 14.98 11.15 6.35
N GLY A 134 14.62 10.48 7.46
CA GLY A 134 14.37 11.13 8.75
C GLY A 134 13.13 12.03 8.79
N LEU A 135 12.25 11.96 7.79
CA LEU A 135 11.04 12.78 7.72
C LEU A 135 9.96 12.33 8.71
N THR A 136 10.09 11.14 9.30
CA THR A 136 9.21 10.64 10.37
C THR A 136 9.38 11.41 11.69
N THR A 137 10.52 12.07 11.89
CA THR A 137 10.83 12.81 13.13
C THR A 137 10.55 14.32 13.06
N LEU A 138 10.17 14.87 11.90
CA LEU A 138 10.10 16.32 11.70
C LEU A 138 8.75 16.96 12.06
N THR A 139 7.74 16.19 12.48
CA THR A 139 6.47 16.76 12.96
C THR A 139 6.46 17.17 14.43
N ASP A 140 7.52 16.90 15.19
CA ASP A 140 7.63 17.25 16.63
C ASP A 140 8.58 18.42 16.93
N ALA A 141 9.14 19.09 15.91
CA ALA A 141 10.14 20.17 16.11
C ALA A 141 9.63 21.61 15.87
N ASP A 142 8.33 21.80 15.55
CA ASP A 142 7.75 23.11 15.18
C ASP A 142 6.64 23.62 16.14
N ASN A 143 6.66 23.24 17.42
CA ASN A 143 5.91 23.90 18.52
C ASN A 143 6.82 24.15 19.72
#